data_AF-A0A920IZP5-F1
#
_entry.id   AF-A0A920IZP5-F1
#
_cell.length_a   1.000
_cell.length_b   1.000
_cell.length_c   1.000
_cell.angle_alpha   90.00
_cell.angle_beta   90.00
_cell.angle_gamma   90.00
#
_symmetry.space_group_name_H-M   'P 1'
#
loop_
_entity.id
_entity.type
_entity.pdbx_description
1 polymer ?
#
loop_
_entity_poly.entity_id
_entity_poly.type
_entity_poly.pdbx_seq_one_letter_code
_entity_poly.pdbx_strand_id
1 'polypeptide(L)'
;MEPIFPDPNNNSYFEIKKSKIRGELSEGMICSEKELGISDDHEGIMVLPNDYELGASISNYYSETILDIDVTPNRVDCLSVVGLARDLSAKFSQRLNFDYQVNYPIEEKKPQS
;
A
#
# COMPACT_ATOMS: atom_id res chain seq x y z
N MET A 1 4.78 -19.25 -15.68
CA MET A 1 3.36 -18.94 -15.42
C MET A 1 3.16 -17.55 -15.97
N GLU A 2 2.23 -17.35 -16.91
CA GLU A 2 1.98 -16.02 -17.46
C GLU A 2 1.36 -15.14 -16.37
N PRO A 3 1.73 -13.84 -16.29
CA PRO A 3 1.26 -12.99 -15.22
C PRO A 3 -0.22 -12.63 -15.43
N ILE A 4 -1.01 -12.81 -14.37
CA ILE A 4 -2.47 -12.57 -14.32
C ILE A 4 -2.68 -11.25 -13.59
N PHE A 5 -3.33 -10.28 -14.25
CA PHE A 5 -3.56 -8.93 -13.72
C PHE A 5 -5.06 -8.65 -13.55
N PRO A 6 -5.47 -7.83 -12.57
CA PRO A 6 -6.85 -7.40 -12.44
C PRO A 6 -7.23 -6.50 -13.62
N ASP A 7 -8.40 -6.74 -14.22
CA ASP A 7 -8.92 -5.89 -15.29
C ASP A 7 -9.49 -4.59 -14.69
N PRO A 8 -9.00 -3.41 -15.11
CA PRO A 8 -9.45 -2.14 -14.56
C PRO A 8 -10.88 -1.73 -14.97
N ASN A 9 -11.53 -2.45 -15.88
CA ASN A 9 -12.85 -2.12 -16.43
C ASN A 9 -13.94 -3.13 -16.06
N ASN A 10 -13.57 -4.30 -15.54
CA ASN A 10 -14.52 -5.33 -15.12
C ASN A 10 -13.95 -6.11 -13.93
N ASN A 11 -14.78 -6.88 -13.22
CA ASN A 11 -14.33 -7.68 -12.08
C ASN A 11 -13.70 -9.02 -12.53
N SER A 12 -12.80 -8.98 -13.51
CA SER A 12 -12.10 -10.16 -14.05
C SER A 12 -10.58 -9.96 -14.08
N TYR A 13 -9.86 -10.95 -14.59
CA TYR A 13 -8.42 -10.90 -14.71
C TYR A 13 -8.00 -11.10 -16.17
N PHE A 14 -6.94 -10.42 -16.61
CA PHE A 14 -6.35 -10.58 -17.93
C PHE A 14 -4.92 -11.13 -17.87
N GLU A 15 -4.52 -11.83 -18.93
CA GLU A 15 -3.22 -12.48 -19.07
C GLU A 15 -2.42 -11.73 -20.14
N ILE A 16 -1.18 -11.33 -19.81
CA ILE A 16 -0.32 -10.64 -20.78
C ILE A 16 0.31 -11.65 -21.73
N LYS A 17 0.04 -11.48 -23.03
CA LYS A 17 0.55 -12.33 -24.11
C LYS A 17 1.35 -11.54 -25.12
N LYS A 18 2.32 -12.22 -25.74
CA LYS A 18 3.04 -11.68 -26.90
C LYS A 18 2.03 -11.39 -28.02
N SER A 19 2.09 -10.18 -28.58
CA SER A 19 1.16 -9.75 -29.63
C SER A 19 1.87 -8.90 -30.66
N LYS A 20 1.27 -8.77 -31.86
CA LYS A 20 1.74 -7.82 -32.87
C LYS A 20 0.93 -6.55 -32.80
N ILE A 21 1.60 -5.43 -32.54
CA ILE A 21 0.99 -4.10 -32.50
C ILE A 21 1.50 -3.34 -33.72
N ARG A 22 0.59 -3.03 -34.66
CA ARG A 22 0.91 -2.29 -35.90
C ARG A 22 2.05 -2.90 -36.74
N GLY A 23 2.15 -4.23 -36.72
CA GLY A 23 3.17 -4.99 -37.47
C GLY A 23 4.43 -5.33 -36.67
N GLU A 24 4.68 -4.63 -35.58
CA GLU A 24 5.83 -4.85 -34.69
C GLU A 24 5.49 -5.80 -33.54
N LEU A 25 6.48 -6.58 -33.10
CA LEU A 25 6.32 -7.52 -32.00
C LEU A 25 6.36 -6.77 -30.66
N SER A 26 5.33 -6.96 -29.83
CA SER A 26 5.32 -6.56 -28.42
C SER A 26 5.43 -7.79 -27.52
N GLU A 27 6.42 -7.79 -26.63
CA GLU A 27 6.68 -8.89 -25.71
C GLU A 27 6.14 -8.64 -24.29
N GLY A 28 5.46 -7.53 -24.07
CA GLY A 28 4.91 -7.18 -22.76
C GLY A 28 4.08 -5.91 -22.77
N MET A 29 3.81 -5.41 -21.57
CA MET A 29 3.04 -4.19 -21.33
C MET A 29 3.72 -3.39 -20.22
N ILE A 30 3.77 -2.07 -20.37
CA ILE A 30 4.18 -1.17 -19.30
C ILE A 30 2.90 -0.68 -18.63
N CYS A 31 2.76 -0.96 -17.34
CA CYS A 31 1.51 -0.77 -16.62
C CYS A 31 1.37 0.62 -15.99
N SER A 32 0.13 1.08 -15.90
CA SER A 32 -0.35 2.18 -15.05
C SER A 32 -0.62 1.71 -13.61
N GLU A 33 -0.84 2.64 -12.69
CA GLU A 33 -1.22 2.31 -11.31
C GLU A 33 -2.54 1.55 -11.24
N LYS A 34 -3.50 1.90 -12.11
CA LYS A 34 -4.80 1.23 -12.23
C LYS A 34 -4.69 -0.23 -12.69
N GLU A 35 -3.86 -0.52 -13.68
CA GLU A 35 -3.63 -1.89 -14.17
C GLU A 35 -2.89 -2.76 -13.14
N LEU A 36 -2.12 -2.15 -12.24
CA LEU A 36 -1.48 -2.82 -11.11
C LEU A 36 -2.41 -2.94 -9.89
N GLY A 37 -3.58 -2.29 -9.89
CA GLY A 37 -4.51 -2.28 -8.76
C GLY A 37 -4.01 -1.48 -7.55
N ILE A 38 -3.12 -0.50 -7.77
CA ILE A 38 -2.54 0.33 -6.70
C ILE A 38 -3.41 1.56 -6.41
N SER A 39 -3.97 2.17 -7.46
CA SER A 39 -4.71 3.43 -7.41
C SER A 39 -5.74 3.47 -8.55
N ASP A 40 -6.70 4.41 -8.48
CA ASP A 40 -7.63 4.70 -9.58
C ASP A 40 -7.02 5.64 -10.65
N ASP A 41 -5.76 6.06 -10.45
CA ASP A 41 -5.05 6.91 -11.40
C ASP A 41 -4.76 6.19 -12.73
N HIS A 42 -5.14 6.85 -13.82
CA HIS A 42 -5.04 6.38 -15.20
C HIS A 42 -4.39 7.42 -16.13
N GLU A 43 -3.70 8.44 -15.58
CA GLU A 43 -3.07 9.48 -16.38
C GLU A 43 -1.84 8.98 -17.20
N GLY A 44 -1.35 7.76 -16.95
CA GLY A 44 -0.33 7.14 -17.79
C GLY A 44 0.42 5.98 -17.16
N ILE A 45 1.64 5.76 -17.66
CA ILE A 45 2.57 4.76 -17.14
C ILE A 45 3.02 5.15 -15.73
N MET A 46 3.06 4.17 -14.81
CA MET A 46 3.61 4.39 -13.47
C MET A 46 5.13 4.60 -13.57
N VAL A 47 5.60 5.80 -13.18
CA VAL A 47 7.02 6.13 -13.18
C VAL A 47 7.63 5.71 -11.84
N LEU A 48 8.48 4.69 -11.88
CA LEU A 48 9.20 4.22 -10.70
C LEU A 48 10.44 5.10 -10.42
N PRO A 49 10.77 5.37 -9.15
CA PRO A 49 12.02 6.04 -8.80
C PRO A 49 13.25 5.15 -9.07
N ASN A 50 14.42 5.78 -9.19
CA ASN A 50 15.65 5.14 -9.67
C ASN A 50 16.30 4.15 -8.68
N ASP A 51 15.77 4.04 -7.46
CA ASP A 51 16.23 3.17 -6.38
C ASP A 51 15.63 1.75 -6.45
N TYR A 52 14.73 1.49 -7.40
CA TYR A 52 14.12 0.18 -7.60
C TYR A 52 15.08 -0.76 -8.35
N GLU A 53 15.20 -1.99 -7.86
CA GLU A 53 16.06 -3.00 -8.48
C GLU A 53 15.42 -3.53 -9.77
N LEU A 54 16.15 -3.45 -10.89
CA LEU A 54 15.67 -3.92 -12.18
C LEU A 54 15.46 -5.44 -12.15
N GLY A 55 14.28 -5.89 -12.61
CA GLY A 55 13.90 -7.30 -12.63
C GLY A 55 13.33 -7.83 -11.31
N ALA A 56 13.35 -7.03 -10.24
CA ALA A 56 12.61 -7.37 -9.02
C ALA A 56 11.09 -7.32 -9.27
N SER A 57 10.36 -8.18 -8.56
CA SER A 57 8.89 -8.16 -8.61
C SER A 57 8.37 -6.86 -8.02
N ILE A 58 7.43 -6.20 -8.69
CA ILE A 58 6.75 -5.00 -8.18
C ILE A 58 6.06 -5.24 -6.84
N SER A 59 5.59 -6.48 -6.61
CA SER A 59 5.00 -6.89 -5.33
C SER A 59 5.98 -6.72 -4.16
N ASN A 60 7.29 -6.84 -4.37
CA ASN A 60 8.25 -6.69 -3.27
C ASN A 60 8.28 -5.26 -2.69
N TYR A 61 7.80 -4.28 -3.47
CA TYR A 61 7.76 -2.87 -3.08
C TYR A 61 6.37 -2.41 -2.68
N TYR A 62 5.31 -2.99 -3.25
CA TYR A 62 3.93 -2.55 -3.08
C TYR A 62 2.99 -3.60 -2.46
N SER A 63 3.48 -4.81 -2.12
CA SER A 63 2.64 -5.77 -1.41
C SER A 63 2.53 -5.36 0.06
N GLU A 64 1.33 -4.98 0.46
CA GLU A 64 0.98 -4.75 1.87
C GLU A 64 -0.13 -5.69 2.32
N THR A 65 -0.18 -5.98 3.61
CA THR A 65 -1.28 -6.73 4.24
C THR A 65 -2.17 -5.75 4.97
N ILE A 66 -3.44 -5.68 4.57
CA ILE A 66 -4.44 -4.87 5.25
C ILE A 66 -5.11 -5.72 6.32
N LEU A 67 -5.02 -5.27 7.58
CA LEU A 67 -5.72 -5.88 8.71
C LEU A 67 -6.96 -5.03 9.02
N ASP A 68 -8.13 -5.58 8.75
CA ASP A 68 -9.41 -4.99 9.18
C ASP A 68 -9.75 -5.50 10.58
N ILE A 69 -9.95 -4.58 11.53
CA ILE A 69 -10.03 -4.89 12.96
C ILE A 69 -11.27 -4.23 13.56
N ASP A 70 -12.20 -5.07 14.00
CA ASP A 70 -13.34 -4.63 14.79
C ASP A 70 -12.93 -4.37 16.24
N VAL A 71 -12.77 -3.10 16.59
CA VAL A 71 -12.41 -2.66 17.95
C VAL A 71 -13.67 -2.52 18.80
N THR A 72 -13.72 -3.22 19.93
CA THR A 72 -14.84 -3.12 20.88
C THR A 72 -14.82 -1.76 21.63
N PRO A 73 -15.98 -1.23 22.07
CA PRO A 73 -16.06 0.10 22.69
C PRO A 73 -15.20 0.29 23.95
N ASN A 74 -14.85 -0.79 24.65
CA ASN A 74 -13.98 -0.78 25.83
C ASN A 74 -12.47 -0.74 25.50
N ARG A 75 -12.09 -0.72 24.22
CA ARG A 75 -10.69 -0.73 23.74
C ARG A 75 -10.37 0.45 22.83
N VAL A 76 -10.80 1.66 23.21
CA VAL A 76 -10.54 2.91 22.46
C VAL A 76 -9.03 3.17 22.25
N ASP A 77 -8.18 2.58 23.09
CA ASP A 77 -6.73 2.61 22.93
C ASP A 77 -6.25 1.96 21.62
N CYS A 78 -6.94 0.92 21.13
CA CYS A 78 -6.60 0.21 19.89
C CYS A 78 -7.01 0.94 18.60
N LEU A 79 -7.59 2.14 18.67
CA LEU A 79 -7.97 2.93 17.48
C LEU A 79 -6.78 3.65 16.81
N SER A 80 -5.56 3.32 17.22
CA SER A 80 -4.34 3.83 16.61
C SER A 80 -3.34 2.71 16.41
N VAL A 81 -2.45 2.86 15.43
CA VAL A 81 -1.34 1.92 15.18
C VAL A 81 -0.51 1.70 16.45
N VAL A 82 -0.30 2.77 17.23
CA VAL A 82 0.50 2.73 18.47
C VAL A 82 -0.17 1.87 19.54
N GLY A 83 -1.47 2.07 19.77
CA GLY A 83 -2.20 1.30 20.76
C GLY A 83 -2.34 -0.17 20.39
N LEU A 84 -2.58 -0.45 19.10
CA LEU A 84 -2.58 -1.82 18.59
C LEU A 84 -1.22 -2.49 18.75
N ALA A 85 -0.13 -1.81 18.36
CA ALA A 85 1.23 -2.32 18.50
C ALA A 85 1.60 -2.57 19.98
N ARG A 86 1.11 -1.74 20.89
CA ARG A 86 1.30 -1.91 22.35
C ARG A 86 0.59 -3.15 22.88
N ASP A 87 -0.64 -3.40 22.43
CA ASP A 87 -1.40 -4.61 22.82
C ASP A 87 -0.72 -5.88 22.29
N LEU A 88 -0.29 -5.87 21.02
CA LEU A 88 0.45 -6.98 20.41
C LEU A 88 1.80 -7.21 21.10
N SER A 89 2.53 -6.16 21.45
CA SER A 89 3.78 -6.23 22.21
C SER A 89 3.58 -6.96 23.54
N ALA A 90 2.51 -6.65 24.28
CA ALA A 90 2.15 -7.34 25.51
C ALA A 90 1.79 -8.82 25.26
N LYS A 91 1.01 -9.11 24.21
CA LYS A 91 0.58 -10.47 23.85
C LYS A 91 1.75 -11.38 23.46
N PHE A 92 2.69 -10.87 22.66
CA PHE A 92 3.81 -11.64 22.13
C PHE A 92 5.08 -11.54 22.98
N SER A 93 5.03 -10.82 24.12
CA SER A 93 6.21 -10.57 24.97
C SER A 93 7.39 -9.98 24.20
N GLN A 94 7.10 -9.10 23.24
CA GLN A 94 8.12 -8.43 22.42
C GLN A 94 8.26 -6.99 22.86
N ARG A 95 9.48 -6.44 22.79
CA ARG A 95 9.70 -5.02 23.06
C ARG A 95 9.09 -4.20 21.93
N LEU A 96 8.19 -3.28 22.28
CA LEU A 96 7.73 -2.26 21.35
C LEU A 96 8.91 -1.34 21.00
N ASN A 97 9.32 -1.33 19.73
CA ASN A 97 10.31 -0.40 19.21
C ASN A 97 9.57 0.80 18.62
N PHE A 98 9.54 1.92 19.34
CA PHE A 98 8.73 3.07 18.98
C PHE A 98 9.48 4.37 19.27
N ASP A 99 10.10 4.94 18.25
CA ASP A 99 10.80 6.22 18.30
C ASP A 99 9.85 7.34 17.83
N TYR A 100 8.92 7.76 18.70
CA TYR A 100 7.96 8.81 18.38
C TYR A 100 8.35 10.15 19.00
N GLN A 101 8.72 11.09 18.12
CA GLN A 101 8.96 12.49 18.48
C GLN A 101 7.61 13.22 18.43
N VAL A 102 7.06 13.54 19.59
CA VAL A 102 5.80 14.28 19.70
C VAL A 102 6.05 15.74 19.32
N ASN A 103 5.69 16.13 18.08
CA ASN A 103 5.67 17.53 17.65
C ASN A 103 4.23 18.06 17.65
N TYR A 104 3.67 18.31 18.84
CA TYR A 104 2.47 19.17 18.90
C TYR A 104 2.91 20.62 19.01
N PRO A 105 2.44 21.53 18.12
CA PRO A 105 2.46 22.93 18.46
C PRO A 105 1.55 23.12 19.68
N ILE A 106 2.13 23.46 20.82
CA ILE A 106 1.37 23.81 22.03
C ILE A 106 0.76 25.18 21.75
N GLU A 107 -0.49 25.21 21.30
CA GLU A 107 -1.27 26.45 21.30
C GLU A 107 -1.69 26.74 22.73
N GLU A 108 -1.02 27.71 23.37
CA GLU A 108 -1.44 28.26 24.66
C GLU A 108 -2.82 28.93 24.50
N LYS A 109 -3.90 28.18 24.74
CA LYS A 109 -5.23 28.78 24.91
C LYS A 109 -5.22 29.58 26.21
N LYS A 110 -5.15 30.91 26.11
CA LYS A 110 -5.41 31.81 27.24
C LYS A 110 -6.79 31.49 27.83
N PRO A 111 -6.92 31.39 29.16
CA PRO A 111 -8.21 31.14 29.78
C PRO A 111 -9.18 32.27 29.39
N GLN A 112 -10.32 31.90 28.81
CA GLN A 112 -11.41 32.84 28.58
C GLN A 112 -12.00 33.21 29.94
N SER A 113 -11.76 34.46 30.33
CA SER A 113 -12.33 35.13 31.51
C SER A 113 -13.83 35.34 31.40
#